data_AF-A0A2Z6T658-F1
#
_entry.id   AF-A0A2Z6T658-F1
#
_cell.length_a   1.000
_cell.length_b   1.000
_cell.length_c   1.000
_cell.angle_alpha   90.00
_cell.angle_beta   90.00
_cell.angle_gamma   90.00
#
_symmetry.space_group_name_H-M   'P 1'
#
loop_
_entity.id
_entity.type
_entity.pdbx_description
1 polymer ?
#
loop_
_entity_poly.entity_id
_entity_poly.type
_entity_poly.pdbx_seq_one_letter_code
_entity_poly.pdbx_strand_id
1 'polypeptide(L)'
;MKKKTLYVFASTIGLLGVLTTGCSTSTNNSATKSNNVPQTTSKSSTAESTSTSTDKKVANISDKALAVIAFDISRPYTSMEDLDNANNNVYGTNYQGKMPTYNVSKSDAAKIRGTHYVNDVDTDSNSDVWFKRNGDKLYVTIYNTDLEEPELVTRTYSINKLVKENYNTTEQKEKIDKYANKLKDDQQKEAEHEAHSADLSKTNDKAIAVMAFAVNHDGYMDSLDNGSFHYGKHYPKGNPKIRGSQYIKGARDPIWFKCNGNNIEISTLYMGYDYDAEDANIKTTTYSLNDLVKKYYNTKQQREKVNSLADALKDDK
;
A
#
# COMPACT_ATOMS: atom_id res chain seq x y z
N MET A 1 -20.18 -37.94 -6.85
CA MET A 1 -19.21 -37.81 -5.74
C MET A 1 -17.98 -37.06 -6.26
N LYS A 2 -17.83 -35.77 -5.93
CA LYS A 2 -16.68 -34.94 -6.36
C LYS A 2 -15.75 -34.72 -5.16
N LYS A 3 -14.52 -35.24 -5.25
CA LYS A 3 -13.47 -35.05 -4.23
C LYS A 3 -12.95 -33.62 -4.31
N LYS A 4 -12.92 -32.91 -3.18
CA LYS A 4 -12.24 -31.61 -3.04
C LYS A 4 -10.88 -31.85 -2.44
N THR A 5 -9.84 -31.45 -3.16
CA THR A 5 -8.44 -31.46 -2.71
C THR A 5 -8.19 -30.20 -1.87
N LEU A 6 -7.75 -30.39 -0.63
CA LEU A 6 -7.38 -29.35 0.32
C LEU A 6 -5.92 -28.93 0.06
N TYR A 7 -5.67 -27.66 -0.23
CA TYR A 7 -4.31 -27.09 -0.24
C TYR A 7 -4.06 -26.42 1.11
N VAL A 8 -3.13 -26.99 1.88
CA VAL A 8 -2.59 -26.38 3.11
C VAL A 8 -1.40 -25.53 2.70
N PHE A 9 -1.52 -24.20 2.81
CA PHE A 9 -0.37 -23.31 2.78
C PHE A 9 0.18 -23.21 4.21
N ALA A 10 1.28 -23.92 4.45
CA ALA A 10 2.11 -23.71 5.64
C ALA A 10 3.00 -22.48 5.40
N SER A 11 2.61 -21.33 5.95
CA SER A 11 3.48 -20.18 6.08
C SER A 11 4.25 -20.30 7.39
N THR A 12 5.51 -20.73 7.29
CA THR A 12 6.51 -20.67 8.34
C THR A 12 6.72 -19.20 8.73
N ILE A 13 6.20 -18.80 9.89
CA ILE A 13 6.53 -17.52 10.53
C ILE A 13 7.89 -17.71 11.23
N GLY A 14 8.90 -17.00 10.73
CA GLY A 14 10.16 -16.81 11.43
C GLY A 14 9.90 -16.04 12.71
N LEU A 15 10.10 -16.71 13.84
CA LEU A 15 10.00 -16.14 15.18
C LEU A 15 11.22 -15.21 15.40
N LEU A 16 11.03 -13.90 15.28
CA LEU A 16 11.97 -12.92 15.88
C LEU A 16 11.51 -12.66 17.31
N GLY A 17 12.07 -13.43 18.25
CA GLY A 17 11.85 -13.22 19.67
C GLY A 17 12.63 -11.99 20.15
N VAL A 18 11.90 -10.96 20.59
CA VAL A 18 12.45 -9.93 21.48
C VAL A 18 11.98 -10.28 22.89
N LEU A 19 12.83 -10.98 23.63
CA LEU A 19 12.72 -11.09 25.08
C LEU A 19 13.74 -10.14 25.69
N THR A 20 13.25 -9.14 26.42
CA THR A 20 14.03 -8.33 27.34
C THR A 20 14.08 -9.02 28.70
N THR A 21 15.25 -9.50 29.12
CA THR A 21 15.85 -9.35 30.47
C THR A 21 17.14 -10.18 30.64
N GLY A 22 18.25 -9.51 30.97
CA GLY A 22 19.16 -9.88 32.06
C GLY A 22 20.26 -10.97 31.88
N CYS A 23 21.51 -10.50 31.94
CA CYS A 23 22.73 -11.12 32.51
C CYS A 23 23.65 -12.05 31.66
N SER A 24 24.81 -11.47 31.34
CA SER A 24 26.20 -11.97 31.55
C SER A 24 26.83 -13.04 30.64
N THR A 25 27.88 -12.56 29.95
CA THR A 25 29.19 -13.18 29.65
C THR A 25 29.25 -14.49 28.87
N SER A 26 29.81 -14.45 27.65
CA SER A 26 31.14 -15.01 27.36
C SER A 26 31.53 -14.75 25.91
N THR A 27 32.73 -14.20 25.76
CA THR A 27 33.56 -14.05 24.56
C THR A 27 33.74 -15.37 23.80
N ASN A 28 33.71 -15.34 22.47
CA ASN A 28 34.83 -15.85 21.67
C ASN A 28 34.79 -15.42 20.20
N ASN A 29 35.90 -14.81 19.79
CA ASN A 29 36.36 -14.60 18.42
C ASN A 29 36.48 -15.93 17.67
N SER A 30 36.23 -15.91 16.36
CA SER A 30 37.21 -16.40 15.37
C SER A 30 36.86 -15.95 13.96
N ALA A 31 37.81 -15.24 13.35
CA ALA A 31 37.93 -15.01 11.92
C ALA A 31 38.45 -16.29 11.22
N THR A 32 38.19 -16.48 9.92
CA THR A 32 39.20 -16.39 8.83
C THR A 32 38.74 -16.96 7.47
N LYS A 33 39.17 -16.23 6.42
CA LYS A 33 39.72 -16.67 5.09
C LYS A 33 38.81 -17.44 4.12
N SER A 34 38.55 -16.94 2.90
CA SER A 34 39.45 -16.74 1.74
C SER A 34 39.95 -18.05 1.11
N ASN A 35 39.52 -18.36 -0.12
CA ASN A 35 40.42 -18.52 -1.28
C ASN A 35 39.71 -18.95 -2.58
N ASN A 36 40.00 -18.18 -3.63
CA ASN A 36 40.38 -18.55 -5.01
C ASN A 36 39.79 -19.76 -5.75
N VAL A 37 39.21 -19.38 -6.89
CA VAL A 37 39.20 -19.98 -8.25
C VAL A 37 40.32 -20.98 -8.56
N PRO A 38 40.01 -22.00 -9.39
CA PRO A 38 40.81 -22.20 -10.60
C PRO A 38 40.00 -22.25 -11.90
N GLN A 39 40.69 -21.76 -12.91
CA GLN A 39 40.37 -21.54 -14.31
C GLN A 39 40.59 -22.83 -15.13
N THR A 40 39.72 -23.13 -16.10
CA THR A 40 40.08 -24.00 -17.24
C THR A 40 39.47 -23.49 -18.54
N THR A 41 40.37 -23.30 -19.50
CA THR A 41 40.22 -22.83 -20.87
C THR A 41 39.69 -23.89 -21.83
N SER A 42 38.91 -23.46 -22.83
CA SER A 42 38.79 -24.16 -24.13
C SER A 42 38.55 -23.11 -25.23
N LYS A 43 39.41 -23.15 -26.25
CA LYS A 43 39.49 -22.24 -27.41
C LYS A 43 38.76 -22.85 -28.63
N SER A 44 38.52 -21.98 -29.62
CA SER A 44 38.12 -22.22 -31.02
C SER A 44 36.59 -22.14 -31.26
N SER A 45 36.05 -21.35 -32.20
CA SER A 45 36.59 -20.83 -33.47
C SER A 45 35.95 -19.49 -33.87
N THR A 46 36.73 -18.74 -34.63
CA THR A 46 36.50 -17.47 -35.32
C THR A 46 35.20 -17.40 -36.14
N ALA A 47 34.43 -16.33 -35.94
CA ALA A 47 33.66 -15.67 -37.00
C ALA A 47 33.69 -14.17 -36.72
N GLU A 48 34.42 -13.44 -37.56
CA GLU A 48 34.39 -11.99 -37.63
C GLU A 48 32.97 -11.53 -37.95
N SER A 49 32.35 -10.86 -36.99
CA SER A 49 31.30 -9.88 -37.27
C SER A 49 31.71 -8.62 -36.55
N THR A 50 32.46 -7.79 -37.26
CA THR A 50 32.68 -6.39 -36.93
C THR A 50 31.31 -5.70 -36.98
N SER A 51 30.53 -5.87 -35.93
CA SER A 51 29.41 -5.01 -35.62
C SER A 51 29.99 -3.93 -34.73
N THR A 52 30.21 -2.76 -35.32
CA THR A 52 30.38 -1.52 -34.57
C THR A 52 29.17 -1.37 -33.64
N SER A 53 29.25 -1.95 -32.44
CA SER A 53 28.49 -1.50 -31.29
C SER A 53 28.97 -0.08 -31.07
N THR A 54 28.28 0.88 -31.68
CA THR A 54 28.22 2.19 -31.07
C THR A 54 27.49 1.93 -29.76
N ASP A 55 28.27 1.67 -28.71
CA ASP A 55 27.83 1.75 -27.33
C ASP A 55 27.36 3.19 -27.15
N LYS A 56 26.14 3.48 -27.59
CA LYS A 56 25.46 4.74 -27.32
C LYS A 56 25.30 4.75 -25.83
N LYS A 57 26.23 5.43 -25.16
CA LYS A 57 26.23 5.66 -23.73
C LYS A 57 24.84 6.14 -23.34
N VAL A 58 24.10 5.29 -22.65
CA VAL A 58 22.76 5.64 -22.16
C VAL A 58 22.96 6.75 -21.14
N ALA A 59 22.15 7.81 -21.24
CA ALA A 59 22.19 8.91 -20.29
C ALA A 59 22.10 8.39 -18.85
N ASN A 60 22.98 8.90 -18.00
CA ASN A 60 22.99 8.58 -16.57
C ASN A 60 21.99 9.51 -15.87
N ILE A 61 20.78 9.02 -15.65
CA ILE A 61 19.68 9.70 -14.98
C ILE A 61 19.10 8.74 -13.93
N SER A 62 18.69 9.27 -12.78
CA SER A 62 18.12 8.47 -11.69
C SER A 62 16.72 7.97 -12.05
N ASP A 63 16.32 6.85 -11.46
CA ASP A 63 14.99 6.29 -11.73
C ASP A 63 13.87 7.21 -11.22
N LYS A 64 14.08 7.96 -10.11
CA LYS A 64 13.12 8.99 -9.66
C LYS A 64 12.97 10.15 -10.64
N ALA A 65 14.07 10.61 -11.23
CA ALA A 65 14.00 11.65 -12.28
C ALA A 65 13.31 11.11 -13.54
N LEU A 66 13.59 9.85 -13.93
CA LEU A 66 12.84 9.18 -14.99
C LEU A 66 11.36 9.00 -14.66
N ALA A 67 11.03 8.79 -13.39
CA ALA A 67 9.66 8.68 -12.91
C ALA A 67 8.88 9.98 -13.15
N VAL A 68 9.47 11.12 -12.79
CA VAL A 68 8.90 12.45 -13.04
C VAL A 68 8.77 12.74 -14.54
N ILE A 69 9.77 12.38 -15.35
CA ILE A 69 9.70 12.55 -16.81
C ILE A 69 8.60 11.66 -17.40
N ALA A 70 8.51 10.40 -16.99
CA ALA A 70 7.45 9.48 -17.42
C ALA A 70 6.06 10.02 -17.04
N PHE A 71 5.95 10.62 -15.86
CA PHE A 71 4.73 11.27 -15.40
C PHE A 71 4.36 12.46 -16.29
N ASP A 72 5.28 13.39 -16.59
CA ASP A 72 4.96 14.59 -17.39
C ASP A 72 4.65 14.28 -18.86
N ILE A 73 5.29 13.29 -19.48
CA ILE A 73 5.00 12.89 -20.87
C ILE A 73 3.71 12.08 -21.02
N SER A 74 3.07 11.70 -19.91
CA SER A 74 1.81 10.96 -19.88
C SER A 74 0.58 11.87 -19.97
N ARG A 75 0.75 13.16 -20.22
CA ARG A 75 -0.34 14.09 -20.55
C ARG A 75 -1.26 13.54 -21.67
N PRO A 76 -2.59 13.77 -21.60
CA PRO A 76 -3.28 14.66 -20.65
C PRO A 76 -3.63 14.01 -19.30
N TYR A 77 -3.29 12.75 -19.08
CA TYR A 77 -3.72 11.98 -17.90
C TYR A 77 -3.07 12.42 -16.58
N THR A 78 -2.02 13.24 -16.67
CA THR A 78 -1.19 13.68 -15.56
C THR A 78 -0.75 15.13 -15.73
N SER A 79 -0.57 15.85 -14.62
CA SER A 79 0.02 17.19 -14.58
C SER A 79 1.14 17.25 -13.55
N MET A 80 2.25 17.92 -13.86
CA MET A 80 3.29 18.19 -12.84
C MET A 80 2.75 18.96 -11.61
N GLU A 81 1.61 19.65 -11.73
CA GLU A 81 0.94 20.28 -10.59
C GLU A 81 0.39 19.24 -9.60
N ASP A 82 -0.01 18.06 -10.07
CA ASP A 82 -0.44 16.94 -9.23
C ASP A 82 0.73 16.46 -8.36
N LEU A 83 1.96 16.53 -8.90
CA LEU A 83 3.18 16.25 -8.14
C LEU A 83 3.50 17.33 -7.08
N ASP A 84 3.01 18.55 -7.25
CA ASP A 84 3.17 19.63 -6.27
C ASP A 84 2.11 19.58 -5.16
N ASN A 85 0.88 19.14 -5.47
CA ASN A 85 -0.25 19.12 -4.55
C ASN A 85 -0.33 17.87 -3.67
N ALA A 86 0.16 16.72 -4.15
CA ALA A 86 0.10 15.47 -3.40
C ALA A 86 1.35 15.28 -2.51
N ASN A 87 1.18 15.51 -1.20
CA ASN A 87 2.18 15.18 -0.17
C ASN A 87 2.48 13.67 -0.07
N ASN A 88 1.78 12.85 -0.86
CA ASN A 88 1.73 11.40 -0.75
C ASN A 88 2.27 10.68 -2.00
N ASN A 89 2.79 11.37 -3.01
CA ASN A 89 3.27 10.72 -4.23
C ASN A 89 4.33 9.66 -3.93
N VAL A 90 4.07 8.45 -4.44
CA VAL A 90 4.89 7.28 -4.16
C VAL A 90 5.67 6.92 -5.40
N TYR A 91 6.97 6.73 -5.21
CA TYR A 91 7.81 6.01 -6.15
C TYR A 91 8.05 4.61 -5.61
N GLY A 92 7.78 3.61 -6.44
CA GLY A 92 7.81 2.23 -6.01
C GLY A 92 8.11 1.25 -7.11
N THR A 93 8.16 -0.03 -6.74
CA THR A 93 8.34 -1.13 -7.70
C THR A 93 7.17 -2.09 -7.59
N ASN A 94 6.45 -2.30 -8.69
CA ASN A 94 5.26 -3.13 -8.74
C ASN A 94 5.61 -4.61 -8.97
N TYR A 95 6.10 -5.29 -7.93
CA TYR A 95 6.50 -6.69 -8.04
C TYR A 95 5.35 -7.67 -8.34
N GLN A 96 4.14 -7.36 -7.90
CA GLN A 96 2.98 -8.26 -8.01
C GLN A 96 2.07 -7.95 -9.20
N GLY A 97 2.29 -6.82 -9.88
CA GLY A 97 1.41 -6.34 -10.94
C GLY A 97 0.04 -5.91 -10.41
N LYS A 98 -0.01 -5.36 -9.19
CA LYS A 98 -1.25 -4.84 -8.60
C LYS A 98 -1.34 -3.34 -8.87
N MET A 99 -2.51 -2.84 -9.22
CA MET A 99 -2.74 -1.39 -9.13
C MET A 99 -2.93 -1.03 -7.65
N PRO A 100 -2.39 0.11 -7.18
CA PRO A 100 -2.61 0.59 -5.82
C PRO A 100 -4.11 0.75 -5.49
N THR A 101 -4.93 1.04 -6.49
CA THR A 101 -6.34 1.44 -6.36
C THR A 101 -7.34 0.39 -6.87
N TYR A 102 -6.93 -0.60 -7.68
CA TYR A 102 -7.85 -1.55 -8.31
C TYR A 102 -7.39 -3.01 -8.38
N ASN A 103 -8.38 -3.90 -8.43
CA ASN A 103 -8.20 -5.25 -8.91
C ASN A 103 -8.13 -5.22 -10.45
N VAL A 104 -6.91 -5.34 -10.98
CA VAL A 104 -6.68 -5.46 -12.42
C VAL A 104 -6.96 -6.86 -12.94
N SER A 105 -7.32 -6.96 -14.22
CA SER A 105 -7.38 -8.22 -14.94
C SER A 105 -6.01 -8.95 -14.87
N LYS A 106 -5.99 -10.28 -15.01
CA LYS A 106 -4.72 -11.04 -15.04
C LYS A 106 -3.79 -10.59 -16.17
N SER A 107 -4.35 -10.20 -17.32
CA SER A 107 -3.60 -9.68 -18.46
C SER A 107 -2.96 -8.34 -18.15
N ASP A 108 -3.68 -7.43 -17.50
CA ASP A 108 -3.15 -6.11 -17.13
C ASP A 108 -2.12 -6.21 -16.02
N ALA A 109 -2.35 -7.07 -15.03
CA ALA A 109 -1.37 -7.38 -14.00
C ALA A 109 -0.03 -7.88 -14.59
N ALA A 110 -0.06 -8.60 -15.71
CA ALA A 110 1.16 -9.04 -16.37
C ALA A 110 1.92 -7.89 -17.05
N LYS A 111 1.22 -6.88 -17.58
CA LYS A 111 1.82 -5.72 -18.26
C LYS A 111 2.62 -4.83 -17.29
N ILE A 112 2.14 -4.67 -16.06
CA ILE A 112 2.74 -3.79 -15.04
C ILE A 112 3.58 -4.53 -14.00
N ARG A 113 3.84 -5.82 -14.19
CA ARG A 113 4.67 -6.59 -13.26
C ARG A 113 6.16 -6.24 -13.43
N GLY A 114 6.80 -5.91 -12.33
CA GLY A 114 8.22 -5.54 -12.30
C GLY A 114 8.52 -4.21 -12.96
N THR A 115 7.51 -3.35 -13.13
CA THR A 115 7.70 -1.94 -13.50
C THR A 115 7.89 -1.11 -12.25
N HIS A 116 8.53 0.05 -12.40
CA HIS A 116 8.42 1.13 -11.42
C HIS A 116 7.08 1.84 -11.60
N TYR A 117 6.64 2.57 -10.59
CA TYR A 117 5.44 3.39 -10.70
C TYR A 117 5.58 4.73 -9.99
N VAL A 118 4.80 5.70 -10.47
CA VAL A 118 4.45 6.93 -9.78
C VAL A 118 2.93 6.96 -9.70
N ASN A 119 2.41 7.14 -8.49
CA ASN A 119 0.98 7.25 -8.23
C ASN A 119 0.73 8.53 -7.44
N ASP A 120 -0.32 9.25 -7.85
CA ASP A 120 -0.97 10.24 -7.01
C ASP A 120 -2.02 9.53 -6.14
N VAL A 121 -1.76 9.55 -4.83
CA VAL A 121 -2.54 8.80 -3.84
C VAL A 121 -3.85 9.51 -3.50
N ASP A 122 -3.94 10.80 -3.82
CA ASP A 122 -5.04 11.66 -3.41
C ASP A 122 -6.06 11.92 -4.56
N THR A 123 -5.82 11.40 -5.77
CA THR A 123 -6.78 11.49 -6.90
C THR A 123 -7.30 10.12 -7.33
N ASP A 124 -8.48 10.10 -7.96
CA ASP A 124 -9.04 8.93 -8.62
C ASP A 124 -7.99 8.38 -9.61
N SER A 125 -7.29 7.30 -9.23
CA SER A 125 -6.66 6.17 -9.97
C SER A 125 -6.20 6.25 -11.45
N ASN A 126 -6.65 7.23 -12.22
CA ASN A 126 -6.35 7.49 -13.62
C ASN A 126 -4.99 8.17 -13.81
N SER A 127 -4.34 8.61 -12.72
CA SER A 127 -3.05 9.29 -12.68
C SER A 127 -1.86 8.32 -12.46
N ASP A 128 -2.10 7.01 -12.43
CA ASP A 128 -1.06 6.01 -12.25
C ASP A 128 -0.19 5.84 -13.51
N VAL A 129 1.12 6.04 -13.33
CA VAL A 129 2.11 5.85 -14.40
C VAL A 129 3.08 4.75 -14.01
N TRP A 130 3.09 3.66 -14.77
CA TRP A 130 4.08 2.60 -14.65
C TRP A 130 5.18 2.79 -15.68
N PHE A 131 6.42 2.48 -15.33
CA PHE A 131 7.51 2.55 -16.30
C PHE A 131 8.60 1.51 -16.09
N LYS A 132 9.33 1.18 -17.16
CA LYS A 132 10.45 0.24 -17.13
C LYS A 132 11.56 0.69 -18.06
N ARG A 133 12.78 0.66 -17.55
CA ARG A 133 14.00 0.89 -18.33
C ARG A 133 14.51 -0.43 -18.92
N ASN A 134 14.90 -0.40 -20.19
CA ASN A 134 15.67 -1.46 -20.84
C ASN A 134 16.68 -0.84 -21.82
N GLY A 135 17.94 -0.73 -21.41
CA GLY A 135 18.94 0.03 -22.16
C GLY A 135 18.53 1.50 -22.32
N ASP A 136 18.49 1.99 -23.56
CA ASP A 136 18.00 3.34 -23.92
C ASP A 136 16.48 3.43 -24.06
N LYS A 137 15.74 2.34 -23.88
CA LYS A 137 14.27 2.35 -24.00
C LYS A 137 13.62 2.56 -22.64
N LEU A 138 12.70 3.51 -22.59
CA LEU A 138 11.75 3.69 -21.50
C LEU A 138 10.37 3.25 -21.98
N TYR A 139 9.84 2.18 -21.37
CA TYR A 139 8.46 1.76 -21.56
C TYR A 139 7.63 2.48 -20.50
N VAL A 140 6.61 3.22 -20.92
CA VAL A 140 5.68 3.93 -20.04
C VAL A 140 4.29 3.39 -20.29
N THR A 141 3.66 2.89 -19.24
CA THR A 141 2.34 2.28 -19.25
C THR A 141 1.38 3.12 -18.42
N ILE A 142 0.23 3.43 -18.99
CA ILE A 142 -0.82 4.25 -18.37
C ILE A 142 -2.17 3.56 -18.52
N TYR A 143 -3.12 3.88 -17.63
CA TYR A 143 -4.50 3.46 -17.78
C TYR A 143 -5.26 4.48 -18.64
N ASN A 144 -5.65 4.07 -19.85
CA ASN A 144 -6.35 4.96 -20.77
C ASN A 144 -7.86 4.87 -20.54
N THR A 145 -8.43 5.89 -19.92
CA THR A 145 -9.87 5.98 -19.64
C THR A 145 -10.70 6.58 -20.76
N ASP A 146 -10.07 7.09 -21.83
CA ASP A 146 -10.78 7.74 -22.93
C ASP A 146 -11.41 6.73 -23.91
N LEU A 147 -11.17 5.44 -23.71
CA LEU A 147 -11.71 4.35 -24.52
C LEU A 147 -13.03 3.84 -23.94
N GLU A 148 -13.92 3.34 -24.82
CA GLU A 148 -15.17 2.68 -24.42
C GLU A 148 -14.91 1.50 -23.47
N GLU A 149 -13.80 0.80 -23.68
CA GLU A 149 -13.23 -0.18 -22.75
C GLU A 149 -11.85 0.32 -22.30
N PRO A 150 -11.73 0.88 -21.08
CA PRO A 150 -10.45 1.35 -20.56
C PRO A 150 -9.42 0.23 -20.48
N GLU A 151 -8.20 0.50 -20.91
CA GLU A 151 -7.12 -0.49 -20.90
C GLU A 151 -5.76 0.12 -20.59
N LEU A 152 -4.83 -0.75 -20.17
CA LEU A 152 -3.43 -0.39 -20.04
C LEU A 152 -2.74 -0.30 -21.40
N VAL A 153 -2.27 0.91 -21.73
CA VAL A 153 -1.53 1.22 -22.96
C VAL A 153 -0.07 1.46 -22.63
N THR A 154 0.84 0.82 -23.39
CA THR A 154 2.29 1.01 -23.22
C THR A 154 2.88 1.76 -24.42
N ARG A 155 3.58 2.86 -24.13
CA ARG A 155 4.33 3.66 -25.10
C ARG A 155 5.83 3.48 -24.84
N THR A 156 6.63 3.56 -25.91
CA THR A 156 8.08 3.40 -25.82
C THR A 156 8.78 4.69 -26.24
N TYR A 157 9.72 5.15 -25.42
CA TYR A 157 10.50 6.37 -25.63
C TYR A 157 12.00 6.07 -25.57
N SER A 158 12.82 6.90 -26.22
CA SER A 158 14.28 6.87 -26.06
C SER A 158 14.67 7.73 -24.86
N ILE A 159 15.40 7.17 -23.91
CA ILE A 159 15.88 7.86 -22.70
C ILE A 159 16.82 9.00 -23.09
N ASN A 160 17.75 8.75 -24.01
CA ASN A 160 18.66 9.80 -24.50
C ASN A 160 17.89 10.97 -25.12
N LYS A 161 16.83 10.70 -25.87
CA LYS A 161 15.96 11.75 -26.43
C LYS A 161 15.24 12.51 -25.31
N LEU A 162 14.62 11.78 -24.37
CA LEU A 162 13.90 12.39 -23.25
C LEU A 162 14.81 13.25 -22.37
N VAL A 163 16.03 12.80 -22.08
CA VAL A 163 17.01 13.56 -21.30
C VAL A 163 17.42 14.82 -22.05
N LYS A 164 17.66 14.73 -23.36
CA LYS A 164 18.01 15.89 -24.18
C LYS A 164 16.90 16.94 -24.21
N GLU A 165 15.64 16.49 -24.23
CA GLU A 165 14.46 17.36 -24.34
C GLU A 165 14.02 17.93 -22.98
N ASN A 166 14.14 17.17 -21.89
CA ASN A 166 13.49 17.47 -20.61
C ASN A 166 14.42 17.52 -19.40
N TYR A 167 15.71 17.19 -19.54
CA TYR A 167 16.67 17.10 -18.42
C TYR A 167 18.10 17.52 -18.84
N ASN A 168 18.20 18.47 -19.77
CA ASN A 168 19.48 18.88 -20.36
C ASN A 168 20.02 20.17 -19.74
N THR A 169 19.15 21.17 -19.55
CA THR A 169 19.52 22.47 -18.97
C THR A 169 19.51 22.41 -17.44
N THR A 170 20.19 23.37 -16.79
CA THR A 170 20.17 23.50 -15.32
C THR A 170 18.74 23.68 -14.80
N GLU A 171 17.96 24.57 -15.40
CA GLU A 171 16.55 24.82 -15.01
C GLU A 171 15.67 23.57 -15.12
N GLN A 172 15.86 22.79 -16.19
CA GLN A 172 15.14 21.53 -16.37
C GLN A 172 15.49 20.50 -15.30
N LYS A 173 16.78 20.37 -14.99
CA LYS A 173 17.26 19.47 -13.94
C LYS A 173 16.73 19.86 -12.58
N GLU A 174 16.84 21.14 -12.22
CA GLU A 174 16.30 21.67 -10.96
C GLU A 174 14.79 21.42 -10.83
N LYS A 175 14.03 21.64 -11.90
CA LYS A 175 12.59 21.36 -11.93
C LYS A 175 12.31 19.88 -11.68
N ILE A 176 12.95 18.99 -12.43
CA ILE A 176 12.72 17.54 -12.31
C ILE A 176 13.19 17.02 -10.95
N ASP A 177 14.36 17.45 -10.48
CA ASP A 177 14.93 17.04 -9.20
C ASP A 177 14.08 17.53 -8.02
N LYS A 178 13.48 18.73 -8.11
CA LYS A 178 12.51 19.21 -7.12
C LYS A 178 11.37 18.20 -6.92
N TYR A 179 10.78 17.69 -7.99
CA TYR A 179 9.69 16.71 -7.90
C TYR A 179 10.20 15.31 -7.52
N ALA A 180 11.33 14.88 -8.08
CA ALA A 180 11.92 13.57 -7.78
C ALA A 180 12.24 13.43 -6.28
N ASN A 181 12.70 14.51 -5.64
CA ASN A 181 12.98 14.55 -4.21
C ASN A 181 11.73 14.57 -3.32
N LYS A 182 10.56 14.90 -3.87
CA LYS A 182 9.27 14.81 -3.15
C LYS A 182 8.68 13.40 -3.18
N LEU A 183 9.11 12.53 -4.11
CA LEU A 183 8.61 11.16 -4.21
C LEU A 183 9.11 10.33 -3.03
N LYS A 184 8.16 9.84 -2.22
CA LYS A 184 8.44 8.91 -1.11
C LYS A 184 8.64 7.50 -1.66
N ASP A 185 9.58 6.75 -1.10
CA ASP A 185 9.73 5.33 -1.47
C ASP A 185 8.64 4.48 -0.80
N ASP A 186 8.22 3.38 -1.44
CA ASP A 186 7.25 2.42 -0.89
C ASP A 186 7.53 2.05 0.58
N GLN A 187 8.81 1.81 0.91
CA GLN A 187 9.23 1.46 2.27
C GLN A 187 9.04 2.61 3.26
N GLN A 188 9.24 3.85 2.83
CA GLN A 188 9.02 5.02 3.69
C GLN A 188 7.52 5.18 3.97
N LYS A 189 6.66 4.92 2.98
CA LYS A 189 5.21 4.96 3.17
C LYS A 189 4.71 3.83 4.06
N GLU A 190 5.23 2.62 3.89
CA GLU A 190 4.89 1.47 4.74
C GLU A 190 5.33 1.70 6.19
N ALA A 191 6.52 2.27 6.41
CA ALA A 191 6.97 2.69 7.74
C ALA A 191 6.09 3.80 8.34
N GLU A 192 5.63 4.77 7.55
CA GLU A 192 4.67 5.78 8.00
C GLU A 192 3.33 5.13 8.41
N HIS A 193 2.83 4.16 7.66
CA HIS A 193 1.62 3.40 8.00
C HIS A 193 1.77 2.63 9.32
N GLU A 194 2.89 1.92 9.49
CA GLU A 194 3.18 1.18 10.72
C GLU A 194 3.31 2.13 11.92
N ALA A 195 3.95 3.29 11.76
CA ALA A 195 4.05 4.30 12.80
C ALA A 195 2.67 4.87 13.19
N HIS A 196 1.81 5.18 12.22
CA HIS A 196 0.45 5.66 12.49
C HIS A 196 -0.42 4.59 13.17
N SER A 197 -0.32 3.33 12.76
CA SER A 197 -1.02 2.21 13.39
C SER A 197 -0.57 1.98 14.83
N ALA A 198 0.75 2.07 15.08
CA ALA A 198 1.32 1.97 16.42
C ALA A 198 0.92 3.13 17.34
N ASP A 199 0.60 4.31 16.79
CA ASP A 199 0.12 5.48 17.53
C ASP A 199 -1.40 5.40 17.81
N LEU A 200 -2.19 5.02 16.80
CA LEU A 200 -3.64 4.77 16.89
C LEU A 200 -3.99 3.70 17.93
N SER A 201 -3.27 2.56 17.90
CA SER A 201 -3.46 1.45 18.84
C SER A 201 -3.16 1.81 20.29
N LYS A 202 -2.51 2.95 20.56
CA LYS A 202 -2.17 3.40 21.91
C LYS A 202 -3.11 4.47 22.47
N THR A 203 -3.88 5.19 21.64
CA THR A 203 -4.51 6.44 22.11
C THR A 203 -5.87 6.82 21.51
N ASN A 204 -6.36 6.21 20.42
CA ASN A 204 -7.61 6.66 19.79
C ASN A 204 -8.57 5.51 19.43
N ASP A 205 -9.13 4.91 20.48
CA ASP A 205 -10.11 3.83 20.38
C ASP A 205 -11.38 4.23 19.59
N LYS A 206 -11.79 5.52 19.64
CA LYS A 206 -12.94 6.02 18.87
C LYS A 206 -12.64 6.06 17.37
N ALA A 207 -11.44 6.45 16.95
CA ALA A 207 -11.05 6.39 15.54
C ALA A 207 -11.01 4.94 15.02
N ILE A 208 -10.53 4.00 15.83
CA ILE A 208 -10.60 2.57 15.51
C ILE A 208 -12.05 2.13 15.36
N ALA A 209 -12.94 2.58 16.25
CA ALA A 209 -14.36 2.30 16.20
C ALA A 209 -14.99 2.77 14.88
N VAL A 210 -14.68 4.00 14.43
CA VAL A 210 -15.16 4.56 13.16
C VAL A 210 -14.68 3.72 11.97
N MET A 211 -13.41 3.31 11.94
CA MET A 211 -12.88 2.44 10.88
C MET A 211 -13.52 1.04 10.90
N ALA A 212 -13.74 0.48 12.08
CA ALA A 212 -14.43 -0.79 12.26
C ALA A 212 -15.90 -0.72 11.77
N PHE A 213 -16.57 0.42 12.00
CA PHE A 213 -17.89 0.68 11.47
C PHE A 213 -17.90 0.72 9.94
N ALA A 214 -16.95 1.45 9.35
CA ALA A 214 -16.85 1.59 7.91
C ALA A 214 -16.59 0.26 7.20
N VAL A 215 -15.73 -0.61 7.73
CA VAL A 215 -15.46 -1.90 7.07
C VAL A 215 -16.66 -2.85 7.17
N ASN A 216 -17.47 -2.74 8.23
CA ASN A 216 -18.64 -3.58 8.41
C ASN A 216 -19.87 -3.09 7.61
N HIS A 217 -19.97 -1.79 7.35
CA HIS A 217 -21.05 -1.17 6.59
C HIS A 217 -20.61 -0.70 5.19
N ASP A 218 -19.66 -1.39 4.57
CA ASP A 218 -19.20 -1.15 3.19
C ASP A 218 -18.85 0.31 2.87
N GLY A 219 -18.23 1.00 3.82
CA GLY A 219 -17.75 2.38 3.68
C GLY A 219 -18.74 3.46 4.10
N TYR A 220 -19.88 3.10 4.70
CA TYR A 220 -20.95 4.04 5.06
C TYR A 220 -20.67 4.86 6.34
N MET A 221 -19.52 5.55 6.38
CA MET A 221 -19.11 6.40 7.51
C MET A 221 -20.01 7.62 7.71
N ASP A 222 -20.62 8.14 6.64
CA ASP A 222 -21.41 9.38 6.68
C ASP A 222 -22.65 9.27 7.56
N SER A 223 -23.13 8.04 7.82
CA SER A 223 -24.20 7.81 8.79
C SER A 223 -23.82 8.21 10.22
N LEU A 224 -22.53 8.20 10.58
CA LEU A 224 -22.04 8.60 11.89
C LEU A 224 -22.09 10.12 12.11
N ASP A 225 -22.15 10.91 11.04
CA ASP A 225 -22.07 12.39 11.07
C ASP A 225 -23.33 13.04 11.66
N ASN A 226 -24.43 12.28 11.81
CA ASN A 226 -25.67 12.80 12.38
C ASN A 226 -25.67 12.90 13.92
N GLY A 227 -24.55 12.58 14.59
CA GLY A 227 -24.40 12.65 16.04
C GLY A 227 -25.35 11.75 16.84
N SER A 228 -25.99 10.76 16.20
CA SER A 228 -26.95 9.85 16.82
C SER A 228 -26.29 8.56 17.32
N PHE A 229 -24.99 8.42 17.09
CA PHE A 229 -24.22 7.26 17.46
C PHE A 229 -23.51 7.46 18.80
N HIS A 230 -23.51 6.39 19.58
CA HIS A 230 -22.90 6.33 20.89
C HIS A 230 -21.72 5.36 20.88
N TYR A 231 -20.63 5.77 21.51
CA TYR A 231 -19.46 4.95 21.77
C TYR A 231 -19.43 4.54 23.24
N GLY A 232 -19.20 3.27 23.52
CA GLY A 232 -19.14 2.78 24.89
C GLY A 232 -18.41 1.46 25.02
N LYS A 233 -18.43 0.91 26.24
CA LYS A 233 -17.83 -0.39 26.55
C LYS A 233 -18.90 -1.36 27.02
N HIS A 234 -18.96 -2.52 26.39
CA HIS A 234 -19.92 -3.55 26.77
C HIS A 234 -19.55 -4.12 28.14
N TYR A 235 -20.56 -4.18 29.01
CA TYR A 235 -20.40 -4.59 30.39
C TYR A 235 -19.83 -6.02 30.52
N PRO A 236 -19.19 -6.34 31.65
CA PRO A 236 -18.67 -7.68 31.92
C PRO A 236 -19.77 -8.75 32.12
N LYS A 237 -21.05 -8.36 32.12
CA LYS A 237 -22.22 -9.26 32.15
C LYS A 237 -22.86 -9.28 30.76
N GLY A 238 -23.44 -10.42 30.37
CA GLY A 238 -24.00 -10.64 29.03
C GLY A 238 -23.15 -11.58 28.17
N ASN A 239 -23.42 -11.56 26.86
CA ASN A 239 -22.91 -12.51 25.87
C ASN A 239 -21.36 -12.61 25.88
N PRO A 240 -20.79 -13.81 26.07
CA PRO A 240 -19.35 -13.98 26.25
C PRO A 240 -18.53 -13.54 25.03
N LYS A 241 -19.11 -13.54 23.82
CA LYS A 241 -18.39 -13.15 22.59
C LYS A 241 -18.05 -11.66 22.56
N ILE A 242 -18.92 -10.81 23.11
CA ILE A 242 -18.77 -9.33 23.10
C ILE A 242 -18.41 -8.74 24.47
N ARG A 243 -18.20 -9.60 25.48
CA ARG A 243 -17.81 -9.17 26.81
C ARG A 243 -16.51 -8.37 26.79
N GLY A 244 -16.55 -7.18 27.38
CA GLY A 244 -15.39 -6.28 27.45
C GLY A 244 -15.03 -5.61 26.11
N SER A 245 -15.80 -5.86 25.04
CA SER A 245 -15.65 -5.14 23.78
C SER A 245 -16.02 -3.68 23.94
N GLN A 246 -15.44 -2.85 23.09
CA GLN A 246 -15.95 -1.51 22.81
C GLN A 246 -17.10 -1.62 21.80
N TYR A 247 -17.97 -0.63 21.69
CA TYR A 247 -19.02 -0.62 20.68
C TYR A 247 -19.29 0.77 20.13
N ILE A 248 -19.83 0.78 18.92
CA ILE A 248 -20.62 1.88 18.38
C ILE A 248 -22.06 1.37 18.27
N LYS A 249 -23.01 2.12 18.83
CA LYS A 249 -24.43 1.83 18.68
C LYS A 249 -25.20 3.03 18.15
N GLY A 250 -26.04 2.77 17.16
CA GLY A 250 -27.09 3.68 16.71
C GLY A 250 -28.47 3.13 17.08
N ALA A 251 -29.48 3.48 16.29
CA ALA A 251 -30.86 3.08 16.55
C ALA A 251 -31.17 1.59 16.28
N ARG A 252 -30.41 0.90 15.41
CA ARG A 252 -30.80 -0.45 14.96
C ARG A 252 -29.73 -1.54 14.97
N ASP A 253 -28.45 -1.23 14.82
CA ASP A 253 -27.41 -2.28 14.80
C ASP A 253 -26.13 -1.82 15.52
N PRO A 254 -25.89 -2.27 16.76
CA PRO A 254 -24.59 -2.07 17.38
C PRO A 254 -23.53 -2.95 16.70
N ILE A 255 -22.34 -2.40 16.56
CA ILE A 255 -21.13 -3.17 16.30
C ILE A 255 -20.32 -3.22 17.59
N TRP A 256 -19.71 -4.37 17.87
CA TRP A 256 -18.74 -4.50 18.95
C TRP A 256 -17.37 -4.76 18.35
N PHE A 257 -16.32 -4.26 18.99
CA PHE A 257 -14.96 -4.55 18.57
C PHE A 257 -13.97 -4.70 19.73
N LYS A 258 -12.91 -5.47 19.49
CA LYS A 258 -11.78 -5.66 20.39
C LYS A 258 -10.47 -5.48 19.65
N CYS A 259 -9.56 -4.74 20.27
CA CYS A 259 -8.20 -4.56 19.78
C CYS A 259 -7.26 -5.52 20.52
N ASN A 260 -6.60 -6.41 19.79
CA ASN A 260 -5.58 -7.32 20.30
C ASN A 260 -4.30 -7.11 19.48
N GLY A 261 -3.51 -6.08 19.85
CA GLY A 261 -2.38 -5.64 19.04
C GLY A 261 -2.85 -5.13 17.68
N ASN A 262 -2.31 -5.68 16.59
CA ASN A 262 -2.73 -5.33 15.22
C ASN A 262 -4.03 -6.03 14.79
N ASN A 263 -4.63 -6.91 15.59
CA ASN A 263 -5.87 -7.59 15.22
C ASN A 263 -7.09 -6.87 15.81
N ILE A 264 -8.04 -6.51 14.95
CA ILE A 264 -9.33 -5.95 15.33
C ILE A 264 -10.40 -7.01 15.07
N GLU A 265 -10.96 -7.55 16.14
CA GLU A 265 -12.14 -8.43 16.06
C GLU A 265 -13.39 -7.56 16.03
N ILE A 266 -14.20 -7.68 14.98
CA ILE A 266 -15.47 -6.96 14.84
C ILE A 266 -16.60 -7.97 14.92
N SER A 267 -17.50 -7.77 15.87
CA SER A 267 -18.64 -8.62 16.14
C SER A 267 -19.94 -7.88 15.82
N THR A 268 -20.84 -8.56 15.11
CA THR A 268 -22.16 -8.03 14.73
C THR A 268 -23.26 -9.05 14.98
N LEU A 269 -24.49 -8.55 15.13
CA LEU A 269 -25.68 -9.41 15.19
C LEU A 269 -25.88 -10.07 13.82
N TYR A 270 -25.89 -11.39 13.80
CA TYR A 270 -26.34 -12.14 12.63
C TYR A 270 -27.86 -12.08 12.61
N MET A 271 -28.42 -11.36 11.63
CA MET A 271 -29.86 -11.10 11.53
C MET A 271 -30.66 -12.40 11.40
N GLY A 272 -31.15 -12.89 12.54
CA GLY A 272 -32.46 -13.53 12.69
C GLY A 272 -33.32 -12.56 13.49
N TYR A 273 -34.58 -12.39 13.11
CA TYR A 273 -35.44 -11.25 13.41
C TYR A 273 -35.83 -11.02 14.88
N ASP A 274 -35.15 -11.61 15.85
CA ASP A 274 -35.64 -11.62 17.22
C ASP A 274 -34.52 -11.80 18.26
N TYR A 275 -34.62 -10.99 19.33
CA TYR A 275 -34.00 -11.06 20.65
C TYR A 275 -32.71 -10.29 20.99
N ASP A 276 -32.76 -9.84 22.25
CA ASP A 276 -31.73 -9.24 23.08
C ASP A 276 -30.32 -9.80 22.83
N ALA A 277 -29.31 -8.93 22.92
CA ALA A 277 -27.91 -9.25 22.63
C ALA A 277 -27.33 -10.43 23.45
N GLU A 278 -28.01 -10.85 24.52
CA GLU A 278 -27.58 -11.96 25.39
C GLU A 278 -27.66 -13.33 24.69
N ASP A 279 -28.66 -13.57 23.84
CA ASP A 279 -28.87 -14.85 23.12
C ASP A 279 -28.66 -14.76 21.60
N ALA A 280 -28.34 -13.56 21.09
CA ALA A 280 -28.18 -13.33 19.67
C ALA A 280 -27.00 -14.12 19.06
N ASN A 281 -27.21 -14.58 17.83
CA ASN A 281 -26.15 -15.22 17.06
C ASN A 281 -25.14 -14.16 16.60
N ILE A 282 -23.98 -14.09 17.26
CA ILE A 282 -22.95 -13.10 16.94
C ILE A 282 -21.98 -13.68 15.91
N LYS A 283 -21.85 -12.97 14.77
CA LYS A 283 -20.80 -13.19 13.78
C LYS A 283 -19.60 -12.32 14.13
N THR A 284 -18.41 -12.91 14.16
CA THR A 284 -17.16 -12.17 14.38
C THR A 284 -16.27 -12.30 13.16
N THR A 285 -15.72 -11.18 12.72
CA THR A 285 -14.75 -11.11 11.62
C THR A 285 -13.52 -10.39 12.13
N THR A 286 -12.33 -10.90 11.79
CA THR A 286 -11.07 -10.29 12.20
C THR A 286 -10.48 -9.50 11.04
N TYR A 287 -10.04 -8.27 11.32
CA TYR A 287 -9.31 -7.41 10.42
C TYR A 287 -7.96 -7.03 11.01
N SER A 288 -7.00 -6.71 10.16
CA SER A 288 -5.73 -6.08 10.56
C SER A 288 -5.94 -4.57 10.73
N LEU A 289 -5.46 -3.98 11.83
CA LEU A 289 -5.49 -2.53 12.04
C LEU A 289 -4.72 -1.81 10.94
N ASN A 290 -3.56 -2.34 10.51
CA ASN A 290 -2.81 -1.82 9.37
C ASN A 290 -3.66 -1.76 8.09
N ASP A 291 -4.48 -2.78 7.83
CA ASP A 291 -5.34 -2.81 6.64
C ASP A 291 -6.46 -1.75 6.73
N LEU A 292 -7.04 -1.58 7.92
CA LEU A 292 -8.03 -0.54 8.18
C LEU A 292 -7.42 0.86 8.04
N VAL A 293 -6.23 1.09 8.58
CA VAL A 293 -5.50 2.36 8.46
C VAL A 293 -5.18 2.66 7.00
N LYS A 294 -4.68 1.67 6.26
CA LYS A 294 -4.38 1.82 4.82
C LYS A 294 -5.64 2.17 4.01
N LYS A 295 -6.79 1.60 4.37
CA LYS A 295 -8.04 1.80 3.64
C LYS A 295 -8.78 3.10 4.02
N TYR A 296 -8.78 3.48 5.29
CA TYR A 296 -9.66 4.52 5.82
C TYR A 296 -8.95 5.67 6.54
N TYR A 297 -7.63 5.62 6.71
CA TYR A 297 -6.87 6.60 7.52
C TYR A 297 -5.50 6.95 6.91
N ASN A 298 -5.32 6.69 5.61
CA ASN A 298 -4.05 6.84 4.91
C ASN A 298 -3.77 8.30 4.52
N THR A 299 -4.77 9.00 4.00
CA THR A 299 -4.61 10.39 3.55
C THR A 299 -4.90 11.38 4.67
N LYS A 300 -4.42 12.63 4.52
CA LYS A 300 -4.73 13.69 5.49
C LYS A 300 -6.25 13.91 5.61
N GLN A 301 -6.96 13.97 4.48
CA GLN A 301 -8.41 14.14 4.43
C GLN A 301 -9.14 12.96 5.11
N GLN A 302 -8.68 11.73 4.89
CA GLN A 302 -9.22 10.54 5.57
C GLN A 302 -9.02 10.63 7.08
N ARG A 303 -7.84 11.05 7.55
CA ARG A 303 -7.56 11.24 8.97
C ARG A 303 -8.46 12.30 9.59
N GLU A 304 -8.58 13.45 8.95
CA GLU A 304 -9.46 14.54 9.39
C GLU A 304 -10.92 14.08 9.47
N LYS A 305 -11.40 13.36 8.45
CA LYS A 305 -12.76 12.80 8.44
C LYS A 305 -12.97 11.80 9.58
N VAL A 306 -12.10 10.81 9.72
CA VAL A 306 -12.23 9.78 10.77
C VAL A 306 -12.16 10.40 12.17
N ASN A 307 -11.25 11.35 12.40
CA ASN A 307 -11.14 12.01 13.70
C ASN A 307 -12.36 12.89 13.99
N SER A 308 -12.86 13.65 13.01
CA SER A 308 -14.09 14.44 13.18
C SER A 308 -15.28 13.55 13.54
N LEU A 309 -15.43 12.39 12.88
CA LEU A 309 -16.48 11.43 13.21
C LEU A 309 -16.28 10.80 14.59
N ALA A 310 -15.04 10.49 14.95
CA ALA A 310 -14.71 9.96 16.27
C ALA A 310 -15.06 10.96 17.39
N ASP A 311 -14.77 12.25 17.18
CA ASP A 311 -15.12 13.34 18.10
C ASP A 311 -16.64 13.56 18.20
N ALA A 312 -17.38 13.30 17.13
CA ALA A 312 -18.84 13.37 17.10
C ALA A 312 -19.54 12.22 17.84
N LEU A 313 -18.85 11.11 18.14
CA LEU A 313 -19.42 9.98 18.89
C LEU A 313 -19.67 10.37 20.35
N LYS A 314 -20.93 10.25 20.76
CA LYS A 314 -21.36 10.50 22.14
C LYS A 314 -20.92 9.37 23.05
N ASP A 315 -20.34 9.70 24.21
CA ASP A 315 -20.04 8.67 25.19
C ASP A 315 -21.33 8.09 25.78
N ASP A 316 -21.45 6.77 25.72
CA ASP A 316 -22.45 6.00 26.44
C ASP A 316 -21.91 5.72 27.84
N LYS A 317 -22.51 6.35 28.84
CA LYS A 317 -22.11 6.21 30.24
C LYS A 317 -22.77 5.01 30.91
#